data_AF-A0A1V9YTX9-F1
#
_entry.id   AF-A0A1V9YTX9-F1
#
_cell.length_a   1.000
_cell.length_b   1.000
_cell.length_c   1.000
_cell.angle_alpha   90.00
_cell.angle_beta   90.00
_cell.angle_gamma   90.00
#
_symmetry.space_group_name_H-M   'P 1'
#
loop_
_entity.id
_entity.type
_entity.pdbx_description
1 polymer ?
#
loop_
_entity_poly.entity_id
_entity_poly.type
_entity_poly.pdbx_seq_one_letter_code
_entity_poly.pdbx_strand_id
1 'polypeptide(L)'
;MKHQYDDIMRFVAKQRPRALTAEERLDILYLNAFFRKQWMVGANQHIASTLGRGIRVVEEVWVQYTANKVVAAAVPANRTNHAKRVPDTKIVVELVQTLLRESAWHINVDTNNDRDTAACLRAVQTYLR
;
A
#
# COMPACT_ATOMS: atom_id res chain seq x y z
N MET A 1 32.81 -1.45 -27.30
CA MET A 1 32.83 -1.74 -25.84
C MET A 1 31.78 -0.95 -25.05
N LYS A 2 31.68 0.39 -25.14
CA LYS A 2 30.68 1.16 -24.38
C LYS A 2 29.21 0.75 -24.61
N HIS A 3 28.84 0.48 -25.86
CA HIS A 3 27.47 0.06 -26.22
C HIS A 3 27.00 -1.22 -25.51
N GLN A 4 27.90 -2.17 -25.23
CA GLN A 4 27.55 -3.42 -24.57
C GLN A 4 27.12 -3.20 -23.11
N TYR A 5 27.71 -2.23 -22.41
CA TYR A 5 27.34 -1.91 -21.03
C TYR A 5 25.95 -1.27 -20.95
N ASP A 6 25.65 -0.36 -21.87
CA ASP A 6 24.33 0.28 -21.95
C ASP A 6 23.23 -0.74 -22.28
N ASP A 7 23.51 -1.70 -23.16
CA ASP A 7 22.57 -2.77 -23.50
C ASP A 7 22.30 -3.71 -22.31
N ILE A 8 23.33 -4.04 -21.53
CA ILE A 8 23.17 -4.81 -20.29
C ILE A 8 22.33 -4.02 -19.27
N MET A 9 22.60 -2.73 -19.08
CA MET A 9 21.82 -1.88 -18.17
C MET A 9 20.34 -1.82 -18.58
N ARG A 10 20.06 -1.69 -19.89
CA ARG A 10 18.69 -1.71 -20.42
C ARG A 10 18.00 -3.06 -20.24
N PHE A 11 18.72 -4.16 -20.44
CA PHE A 11 18.20 -5.51 -20.21
C PHE A 11 17.78 -5.71 -18.75
N VAL A 12 18.63 -5.33 -17.80
CA VAL A 12 18.33 -5.39 -16.37
C VAL A 12 17.15 -4.50 -16.01
N ALA A 13 17.10 -3.26 -16.53
CA ALA A 13 15.99 -2.35 -16.29
C ALA A 13 14.65 -2.90 -16.81
N LYS A 14 14.66 -3.67 -17.90
CA LYS A 14 13.45 -4.30 -18.46
C LYS A 14 12.95 -5.47 -17.63
N GLN A 15 13.87 -6.26 -17.04
CA GLN A 15 13.53 -7.43 -16.23
C GLN A 15 13.13 -7.07 -14.80
N ARG A 16 13.65 -5.96 -14.26
CA ARG A 16 13.39 -5.57 -12.86
C ARG A 16 11.94 -5.13 -12.67
N PRO A 17 11.25 -5.65 -11.63
CA PRO A 17 9.94 -5.15 -11.27
C PRO A 17 10.04 -3.69 -10.77
N ARG A 18 8.97 -2.93 -11.04
CA ARG A 18 8.85 -1.55 -10.56
C ARG A 18 8.80 -1.49 -9.02
N ALA A 19 8.17 -2.49 -8.41
CA ALA A 19 8.15 -2.66 -6.96
C ALA A 19 9.52 -3.14 -6.45
N LEU A 20 9.90 -2.66 -5.27
CA LEU A 20 11.16 -3.04 -4.61
C LEU A 20 10.99 -4.41 -3.95
N THR A 21 11.82 -5.38 -4.33
CA THR A 21 11.79 -6.72 -3.74
C THR A 21 12.42 -6.74 -2.34
N ALA A 22 12.19 -7.82 -1.59
CA ALA A 22 12.81 -7.98 -0.27
C ALA A 22 14.34 -8.03 -0.36
N GLU A 23 14.87 -8.73 -1.37
CA GLU A 23 16.30 -8.85 -1.64
C GLU A 23 16.92 -7.48 -1.96
N GLU A 24 16.28 -6.70 -2.84
CA GLU A 24 16.78 -5.36 -3.18
C GLU A 24 16.80 -4.42 -1.96
N ARG A 25 15.85 -4.57 -1.02
CA ARG A 25 15.89 -3.83 0.24
C ARG A 25 17.08 -4.22 1.11
N LEU A 26 17.38 -5.51 1.19
CA LEU A 26 18.54 -6.01 1.93
C LEU A 26 19.85 -5.49 1.32
N ASP A 27 19.96 -5.50 -0.01
CA ASP A 27 21.12 -4.95 -0.73
C ASP A 27 21.30 -3.45 -0.45
N ILE A 28 20.21 -2.69 -0.50
CA ILE A 28 20.23 -1.25 -0.14
C ILE A 28 20.74 -1.05 1.29
N LEU A 29 20.28 -1.86 2.25
CA LEU A 29 20.69 -1.74 3.65
C LEU A 29 22.16 -2.12 3.85
N TYR A 30 22.59 -3.21 3.23
CA TYR A 30 23.97 -3.66 3.28
C TYR A 30 24.92 -2.60 2.71
N LEU A 31 24.62 -2.05 1.53
CA LEU A 31 25.43 -1.01 0.90
C LEU A 31 25.46 0.28 1.73
N ASN A 32 24.32 0.68 2.30
CA ASN A 32 24.28 1.82 3.22
C ASN A 32 25.21 1.63 4.43
N ALA A 33 25.14 0.47 5.08
CA ALA A 33 25.98 0.16 6.23
C ALA A 33 27.47 0.11 5.83
N PHE A 34 27.78 -0.50 4.68
CA PHE A 34 29.14 -0.60 4.15
C PHE A 34 29.76 0.76 3.86
N PHE A 35 29.04 1.63 3.14
CA PHE A 35 29.55 2.97 2.79
C PHE A 35 29.63 3.91 4.00
N ARG A 36 28.71 3.80 4.95
CA ARG A 36 28.78 4.58 6.20
C ARG A 36 29.96 4.13 7.08
N LYS A 37 30.29 2.84 7.10
CA LYS A 37 31.50 2.34 7.77
C LYS A 37 32.79 2.92 7.16
N GLN A 38 32.76 3.26 5.88
CA GLN A 38 33.87 3.88 5.16
C GLN A 38 33.85 5.42 5.19
N TRP A 39 32.94 6.04 5.97
CA TRP A 39 32.79 7.49 6.08
C TRP A 39 32.57 8.20 4.72
N MET A 40 31.95 7.50 3.76
CA MET A 40 31.71 8.06 2.43
C MET A 40 30.62 9.14 2.48
N VAL A 41 30.98 10.35 2.03
CA VAL A 41 30.02 11.45 1.87
C VAL A 41 29.13 11.16 0.66
N GLY A 42 27.81 11.31 0.82
CA GLY A 42 26.86 11.08 -0.28
C GLY A 42 26.55 9.60 -0.58
N ALA A 43 26.72 8.69 0.39
CA ALA A 43 26.44 7.27 0.24
C ALA A 43 25.08 6.96 -0.44
N ASN A 44 24.01 7.65 -0.04
CA ASN A 44 22.68 7.45 -0.62
C ASN A 44 22.63 7.74 -2.13
N GLN A 45 23.31 8.80 -2.58
CA GLN A 45 23.38 9.17 -3.99
C GLN A 45 24.16 8.12 -4.79
N HIS A 46 25.30 7.68 -4.26
CA HIS A 46 26.09 6.64 -4.91
C HIS A 46 25.30 5.33 -5.03
N ILE A 47 24.62 4.90 -3.96
CA ILE A 47 23.79 3.69 -3.96
C ILE A 47 22.65 3.81 -4.97
N ALA A 48 21.98 4.96 -5.01
CA ALA A 48 20.91 5.24 -5.96
C ALA A 48 21.38 5.10 -7.41
N SER A 49 22.55 5.68 -7.74
CA SER A 49 23.17 5.55 -9.07
C SER A 49 23.61 4.12 -9.38
N THR A 50 24.20 3.41 -8.41
CA THR A 50 24.69 2.03 -8.59
C THR A 50 23.54 1.04 -8.79
N LEU A 51 22.46 1.17 -8.02
CA LEU A 51 21.32 0.27 -8.09
C LEU A 51 20.26 0.71 -9.12
N GLY A 52 20.37 1.92 -9.66
CA GLY A 52 19.35 2.49 -10.56
C GLY A 52 18.01 2.74 -9.87
N ARG A 53 18.03 3.07 -8.57
CA ARG A 53 16.83 3.36 -7.77
C ARG A 53 16.82 4.82 -7.34
N GLY A 54 15.63 5.38 -7.08
CA GLY A 54 15.52 6.76 -6.63
C GLY A 54 16.13 6.95 -5.24
N ILE A 55 16.80 8.08 -5.01
CA ILE A 55 17.44 8.42 -3.72
C ILE A 55 16.44 8.34 -2.56
N ARG A 56 15.21 8.84 -2.78
CA ARG A 56 14.12 8.79 -1.79
C ARG A 56 13.79 7.36 -1.33
N VAL A 57 13.90 6.38 -2.23
CA VAL A 57 13.65 4.97 -1.90
C VAL A 57 14.76 4.43 -1.00
N VAL A 58 16.01 4.76 -1.29
CA VAL A 58 17.17 4.37 -0.48
C VAL A 58 17.06 4.92 0.94
N GLU A 59 16.67 6.18 1.07
CA GLU A 59 16.43 6.84 2.36
C GLU A 59 15.25 6.23 3.12
N GLU A 60 14.14 5.99 2.43
CA GLU A 60 12.94 5.39 3.03
C GLU A 60 13.23 4.00 3.59
N VAL A 61 13.98 3.17 2.86
CA VAL A 61 14.39 1.84 3.31
C VAL A 61 15.26 1.91 4.56
N TRP A 62 16.20 2.85 4.62
CA TRP A 62 17.05 3.06 5.79
C TRP A 62 16.24 3.49 7.03
N VAL A 63 15.32 4.44 6.86
CA VAL A 63 14.45 4.92 7.94
C VAL A 63 13.56 3.79 8.45
N GLN A 64 12.94 3.02 7.54
CA GLN A 64 12.09 1.88 7.91
C GLN A 64 12.84 0.81 8.70
N TYR A 65 14.08 0.51 8.31
CA TYR A 65 14.92 -0.43 9.05
C TYR A 65 15.30 0.10 10.43
N THR A 66 15.68 1.38 10.51
CA THR A 66 16.07 2.00 11.79
C THR A 66 14.89 2.04 12.78
N ALA A 67 13.68 2.29 12.29
CA ALA A 67 12.48 2.36 13.12
C ALA A 67 11.99 0.97 13.57
N ASN A 68 11.89 0.00 12.65
CA ASN A 68 11.15 -1.24 12.91
C ASN A 68 12.00 -2.52 12.80
N LYS A 69 13.26 -2.45 12.36
CA LYS A 69 14.16 -3.60 12.06
C LYS A 69 13.57 -4.66 11.11
N VAL A 70 12.41 -4.42 10.51
CA VAL A 70 11.72 -5.37 9.62
C VAL A 70 11.93 -4.96 8.17
N VAL A 71 12.56 -5.84 7.40
CA VAL A 71 12.74 -5.71 5.95
C VAL A 71 11.62 -6.48 5.24
N ALA A 72 10.37 -6.20 5.59
CA ALA A 72 9.25 -6.81 4.87
C ALA A 72 9.17 -6.16 3.48
N ALA A 73 9.00 -6.96 2.42
CA ALA A 73 8.52 -6.43 1.15
C ALA A 73 7.26 -5.59 1.43
N ALA A 74 7.17 -4.39 0.87
CA ALA A 74 6.00 -3.55 1.07
C ALA A 74 4.88 -4.29 0.36
N VAL A 75 4.06 -5.02 1.11
CA VAL A 75 2.77 -5.48 0.62
C VAL A 75 2.11 -4.23 0.08
N PRO A 76 1.58 -4.25 -1.16
CA PRO A 76 0.82 -3.12 -1.67
C PRO A 76 -0.39 -2.92 -0.76
N ALA A 77 -0.20 -2.09 0.26
CA ALA A 77 -1.26 -1.68 1.15
C ALA A 77 -2.04 -0.61 0.38
N ASN A 78 -3.31 -0.88 0.11
CA ASN A 78 -4.25 0.16 -0.31
C ASN A 78 -4.32 1.20 0.83
N ARG A 79 -3.46 2.23 0.76
CA ARG A 79 -3.40 3.32 1.74
C ARG A 79 -4.51 4.35 1.53
N THR A 80 -5.33 4.19 0.50
CA THR A 80 -6.50 5.03 0.30
C THR A 80 -7.69 4.45 1.05
N ASN A 81 -7.93 4.97 2.25
CA ASN A 81 -9.23 4.84 2.89
C ASN A 81 -10.21 5.75 2.13
N HIS A 82 -10.69 5.28 0.98
CA HIS A 82 -11.82 5.95 0.33
C HIS A 82 -13.01 5.81 1.27
N ALA A 83 -13.74 6.92 1.51
CA ALA A 83 -15.03 6.86 2.17
C ALA A 83 -15.92 5.91 1.36
N LYS A 84 -16.04 4.66 1.83
CA LYS A 84 -16.85 3.64 1.16
C LYS A 84 -18.30 4.06 1.33
N ARG A 85 -18.90 4.57 0.26
CA ARG A 85 -20.35 4.70 0.17
C ARG A 85 -20.89 3.29 0.10
N VAL A 86 -21.69 2.90 1.09
CA VAL A 86 -22.41 1.63 1.05
C VAL A 86 -23.28 1.66 -0.22
N PRO A 87 -23.12 0.71 -1.14
CA PRO A 87 -23.95 0.67 -2.35
C PRO A 87 -25.42 0.61 -1.96
N ASP A 88 -26.23 1.51 -2.53
CA ASP A 88 -27.67 1.53 -2.36
C ASP A 88 -28.31 0.49 -3.29
N THR A 89 -28.06 -0.78 -2.98
CA THR A 89 -28.61 -1.91 -3.71
C THR A 89 -29.55 -2.69 -2.80
N LYS A 90 -30.65 -3.20 -3.38
CA LYS A 90 -31.67 -3.97 -2.65
C LYS A 90 -31.08 -5.10 -1.82
N ILE A 91 -30.07 -5.79 -2.35
CA ILE A 91 -29.34 -6.88 -1.68
C ILE A 91 -28.68 -6.41 -0.38
N VAL A 92 -28.09 -5.21 -0.36
CA VAL A 92 -27.42 -4.68 0.83
C VAL A 92 -28.44 -4.27 1.89
N VAL A 93 -29.58 -3.71 1.48
CA VAL A 93 -30.70 -3.39 2.38
C VAL A 93 -31.29 -4.66 3.00
N GLU A 94 -31.50 -5.72 2.20
CA GLU A 94 -31.98 -7.01 2.68
C GLU A 94 -31.03 -7.67 3.67
N LEU A 95 -29.72 -7.59 3.43
CA LEU A 95 -28.70 -8.13 4.34
C LEU A 95 -28.69 -7.39 5.69
N VAL A 96 -28.77 -6.06 5.65
CA VAL A 96 -28.87 -5.21 6.84
C VAL A 96 -30.14 -5.50 7.62
N GLN A 97 -31.29 -5.66 6.94
CA GLN A 97 -32.54 -6.00 7.59
C GLN A 97 -32.50 -7.39 8.23
N THR A 98 -31.91 -8.37 7.55
CA THR A 98 -31.75 -9.73 8.10
C THR A 98 -30.93 -9.68 9.39
N LEU A 99 -29.80 -8.95 9.38
CA LEU A 99 -28.98 -8.75 10.56
C LEU A 99 -29.74 -8.07 11.70
N LEU A 100 -30.53 -7.03 11.40
CA LEU A 100 -31.34 -6.33 12.42
C LEU A 100 -32.42 -7.22 13.03
N ARG A 101 -33.07 -8.06 12.20
CA ARG A 101 -34.07 -9.05 12.65
C ARG A 101 -33.45 -10.14 13.54
N GLU A 102 -32.27 -10.65 13.17
CA GLU A 102 -31.50 -11.60 13.99
C GLU A 102 -31.04 -11.00 15.31
N SER A 103 -30.75 -9.70 15.33
CA SER A 103 -30.28 -8.96 16.51
C SER A 103 -31.39 -8.60 17.51
N ALA A 104 -32.61 -9.13 17.33
CA ALA A 104 -33.81 -8.86 18.14
C ALA A 104 -34.38 -7.42 18.06
N TRP A 105 -33.98 -6.63 17.05
CA TRP A 105 -34.57 -5.31 16.79
C TRP A 105 -35.69 -5.46 15.76
N HIS A 106 -36.95 -5.32 16.18
CA HIS A 106 -38.13 -5.32 15.28
C HIS A 106 -38.23 -4.01 14.46
N ILE A 107 -37.20 -3.70 13.68
CA ILE A 107 -37.18 -2.56 12.77
C ILE A 107 -37.50 -3.07 11.37
N ASN A 108 -38.69 -2.76 10.87
CA ASN A 108 -39.07 -3.02 9.49
C ASN A 108 -38.83 -1.74 8.67
N VAL A 109 -37.94 -1.81 7.67
CA VAL A 109 -37.69 -0.70 6.76
C VAL A 109 -38.51 -0.94 5.49
N ASP A 110 -39.40 -0.01 5.15
CA ASP A 110 -40.17 -0.10 3.91
C ASP A 110 -39.24 0.06 2.70
N THR A 111 -39.01 -1.04 1.99
CA THR A 111 -38.13 -1.08 0.82
C THR A 111 -38.75 -0.48 -0.43
N ASN A 112 -40.04 -0.14 -0.41
CA ASN A 112 -40.72 0.55 -1.51
C ASN A 112 -40.63 2.08 -1.38
N ASN A 113 -40.17 2.58 -0.23
CA ASN A 113 -39.93 4.00 0.00
C ASN A 113 -38.42 4.29 -0.02
N ASP A 114 -37.94 4.86 -1.13
CA ASP A 114 -36.54 5.23 -1.33
C ASP A 114 -35.98 6.16 -0.23
N ARG A 115 -36.86 6.90 0.44
CA ARG A 115 -36.45 7.81 1.53
C ARG A 115 -36.06 7.03 2.79
N ASP A 116 -36.74 5.93 3.07
CA ASP A 116 -36.54 5.11 4.27
C ASP A 116 -35.33 4.19 4.10
N THR A 117 -35.13 3.62 2.90
CA THR A 117 -33.93 2.87 2.54
C THR A 117 -32.68 3.75 2.61
N ALA A 118 -32.72 4.96 2.05
CA ALA A 118 -31.60 5.90 2.11
C ALA A 118 -31.32 6.41 3.53
N ALA A 119 -32.32 6.49 4.42
CA ALA A 119 -32.12 6.84 5.82
C ALA A 119 -31.45 5.70 6.59
N CYS A 120 -31.93 4.46 6.39
CA CYS A 120 -31.35 3.26 6.99
C CYS A 120 -29.87 3.08 6.59
N LEU A 121 -29.56 3.17 5.29
CA LEU A 121 -28.19 3.03 4.79
C LEU A 121 -27.24 4.10 5.33
N ARG A 122 -27.71 5.36 5.49
CA ARG A 122 -26.93 6.43 6.11
C ARG A 122 -26.63 6.17 7.58
N ALA A 123 -27.59 5.62 8.33
CA ALA A 123 -27.40 5.25 9.72
C ALA A 123 -26.36 4.11 9.86
N VAL A 124 -26.47 3.07 9.03
CA VAL A 124 -25.50 1.96 9.00
C VAL A 124 -24.11 2.44 8.60
N GLN A 125 -24.01 3.33 7.60
CA GLN A 125 -22.74 3.90 7.17
C GLN A 125 -22.07 4.74 8.27
N THR A 126 -22.86 5.33 9.18
CA THR A 126 -22.32 6.05 10.35
C THR A 126 -21.76 5.10 11.40
N TYR A 127 -22.40 3.94 11.58
CA TYR A 127 -21.97 2.93 12.56
C TYR A 127 -20.74 2.13 12.10
N LEU A 128 -20.55 1.97 10.80
CA LEU A 128 -19.42 1.24 10.19
C LEU A 128 -18.18 2.11 9.93
N ARG A 129 -18.19 3.38 10.36
CA ARG A 129 -17.11 4.34 10.15
C ARG A 129 -16.18 4.41 11.35
#